data_AF-A0AAU5WW54-F1
#
_entry.id   AF-A0AAU5WW54-F1
#
_cell.length_a   1.000
_cell.length_b   1.000
_cell.length_c   1.000
_cell.angle_alpha   90.00
_cell.angle_beta   90.00
_cell.angle_gamma   90.00
#
_symmetry.space_group_name_H-M   'P 1'
#
loop_
_entity.id
_entity.type
_entity.pdbx_description
1 polymer ?
#
loop_
_entity_poly.entity_id
_entity_poly.type
_entity_poly.pdbx_seq_one_letter_code
_entity_poly.pdbx_strand_id
1 'polypeptide(L)'
;MLGVNRWRRQRGLPAIVSYQALCRESSAAGPGTFGELDTVGARSVLRRYSDAWFATAARRKDGEAAARFPRRKRRLMPVRFYHGTFTLEARRWRIPTGRGNAPLWVRLDRPVP
;
A
#
# COMPACT_ATOMS: atom_id res chain seq x y z
N MET A 1 2.51 -3.10 8.70
CA MET A 1 2.38 -3.07 10.17
C MET A 1 3.09 -4.22 10.86
N LEU A 2 2.93 -5.51 10.53
CA LEU A 2 3.64 -6.56 11.32
C LEU A 2 5.18 -6.49 11.21
N GLY A 3 5.76 -6.13 10.06
CA GLY A 3 7.21 -5.90 9.93
C GLY A 3 7.65 -4.59 10.60
N VAL A 4 6.95 -3.49 10.28
CA VAL A 4 7.25 -2.14 10.81
C VAL A 4 7.03 -2.03 12.31
N ASN A 5 5.90 -2.47 12.87
CA ASN A 5 5.65 -2.43 14.32
C ASN A 5 6.49 -3.47 15.07
N ARG A 6 6.97 -4.53 14.42
CA ARG A 6 7.98 -5.43 15.02
C ARG A 6 9.35 -4.75 15.06
N TRP A 7 9.78 -4.16 13.96
CA TRP A 7 11.01 -3.38 13.86
C TRP A 7 11.01 -2.18 14.82
N ARG A 8 9.88 -1.46 14.93
CA ARG A 8 9.69 -0.35 15.88
C ARG A 8 9.76 -0.83 17.32
N ARG A 9 9.08 -1.94 17.66
CA ARG A 9 9.19 -2.56 18.99
C ARG A 9 10.63 -2.98 19.34
N GLN A 10 11.36 -3.54 18.39
CA GLN A 10 12.79 -3.87 18.56
C GLN A 10 13.67 -2.65 18.81
N ARG A 11 13.22 -1.45 18.44
CA ARG A 11 13.91 -0.17 18.64
C ARG A 11 13.28 0.70 19.74
N GLY A 12 12.35 0.17 20.54
CA GLY A 12 11.63 0.92 21.58
C GLY A 12 10.69 2.01 21.04
N LEU A 13 10.40 2.04 19.75
CA LEU A 13 9.53 3.04 19.12
C LEU A 13 8.06 2.65 19.27
N PRO A 14 7.15 3.63 19.45
CA PRO A 14 5.72 3.36 19.60
C PRO A 14 5.14 2.68 18.36
N ALA A 15 4.14 1.83 18.55
CA ALA A 15 3.48 1.16 17.43
C ALA A 15 2.71 2.18 16.57
N ILE A 16 2.76 2.00 15.26
CA ILE A 16 1.88 2.73 14.33
C ILE A 16 0.50 2.07 14.40
N VAL A 17 -0.50 2.85 14.77
CA VAL A 17 -1.89 2.40 15.00
C VAL A 17 -2.91 3.20 14.19
N SER A 18 -2.48 3.97 13.20
CA SER A 18 -3.38 4.65 12.27
C SER A 18 -2.80 4.76 10.87
N TYR A 19 -3.68 4.92 9.88
CA TYR A 19 -3.28 5.19 8.49
C TYR A 19 -2.47 6.49 8.37
N GLN A 20 -2.87 7.54 9.09
CA GLN A 20 -2.17 8.83 9.06
C GLN A 20 -0.75 8.71 9.62
N ALA A 21 -0.57 7.99 10.75
CA ALA A 21 0.74 7.74 11.31
C ALA A 21 1.61 6.88 10.37
N LEU A 22 0.99 5.93 9.66
CA LEU A 22 1.67 5.14 8.63
C LEU A 22 2.12 6.00 7.43
N CYS A 23 1.29 6.94 6.98
CA CYS A 23 1.64 7.89 5.95
C CYS A 23 2.77 8.83 6.38
N ARG A 24 2.75 9.33 7.62
CA ARG A 24 3.83 10.17 8.17
C ARG A 24 5.16 9.41 8.23
N GLU A 25 5.16 8.19 8.76
CA GLU A 25 6.35 7.32 8.78
C GLU A 25 6.90 7.09 7.37
N SER A 26 6.00 6.85 6.43
CA SER A 26 6.36 6.60 5.03
C SER A 26 6.92 7.83 4.34
N SER A 27 6.38 9.02 4.61
CA SER A 27 6.90 10.28 4.08
C SER A 27 8.23 10.67 4.72
N ALA A 28 8.44 10.34 6.00
CA ALA A 28 9.72 10.56 6.69
C ALA A 28 10.85 9.68 6.13
N ALA A 29 10.53 8.53 5.53
CA ALA A 29 11.51 7.67 4.86
C ALA A 29 12.05 8.25 3.53
N GLY A 30 11.48 9.35 3.03
CA GLY A 30 11.97 10.10 1.88
C GLY A 30 11.48 9.61 0.51
N PRO A 31 11.85 10.30 -0.58
CA PRO A 31 11.58 9.85 -1.95
C PRO A 31 12.25 8.49 -2.23
N GLY A 32 11.60 7.62 -3.02
CA GLY A 32 12.16 6.31 -3.40
C GLY A 32 11.83 5.14 -2.46
N THR A 33 11.17 5.37 -1.32
CA THR A 33 10.75 4.28 -0.38
C THR A 33 9.74 3.30 -1.00
N PHE A 34 9.04 3.71 -2.06
CA PHE A 34 8.01 2.92 -2.73
C PHE A 34 8.47 2.31 -4.06
N GLY A 35 9.79 2.25 -4.28
CA GLY A 35 10.36 1.85 -5.55
C GLY A 35 9.98 2.85 -6.64
N GLU A 36 9.42 2.34 -7.73
CA GLU A 36 9.06 3.16 -8.90
C GLU A 36 7.74 3.91 -8.74
N LEU A 37 6.90 3.55 -7.76
CA LEU A 37 5.58 4.18 -7.59
C LEU A 37 5.70 5.66 -7.19
N ASP A 38 4.80 6.48 -7.74
CA ASP A 38 4.59 7.83 -7.24
C ASP A 38 3.94 7.85 -5.84
N THR A 39 3.89 9.03 -5.22
CA THR A 39 3.31 9.21 -3.89
C THR A 39 1.83 8.83 -3.83
N VAL A 40 1.07 8.99 -4.93
CA VAL A 40 -0.36 8.67 -4.97
C VAL A 40 -0.57 7.15 -4.97
N GLY A 41 0.12 6.42 -5.84
CA GLY A 41 0.11 4.97 -5.90
C GLY A 41 0.62 4.35 -4.60
N ALA A 42 1.69 4.89 -4.03
CA ALA A 42 2.21 4.49 -2.73
C ALA A 42 1.16 4.63 -1.60
N ARG A 43 0.50 5.79 -1.50
CA ARG A 43 -0.55 6.04 -0.49
C ARG A 43 -1.74 5.10 -0.66
N SER A 44 -2.13 4.80 -1.89
CA SER A 44 -3.21 3.84 -2.18
C SER A 44 -2.91 2.44 -1.64
N VAL A 45 -1.69 1.94 -1.88
CA VAL A 45 -1.24 0.65 -1.34
C VAL A 45 -1.20 0.65 0.19
N LEU A 46 -0.69 1.72 0.79
CA LEU A 46 -0.66 1.87 2.25
C LEU A 46 -2.08 1.88 2.85
N ARG A 47 -3.02 2.56 2.21
CA ARG A 47 -4.42 2.62 2.65
C ARG A 47 -5.06 1.25 2.68
N ARG A 48 -4.98 0.50 1.57
CA ARG A 48 -5.48 -0.89 1.47
C ARG A 48 -4.89 -1.80 2.53
N TYR A 49 -3.56 -1.73 2.70
CA TYR A 49 -2.87 -2.52 3.71
C TYR A 49 -3.36 -2.16 5.12
N SER A 50 -3.52 -0.87 5.40
CA SER A 50 -4.01 -0.34 6.67
C SER A 50 -5.43 -0.83 6.96
N ASP A 51 -6.35 -0.68 6.01
CA ASP A 51 -7.75 -1.08 6.17
C ASP A 51 -7.87 -2.59 6.41
N ALA A 52 -7.15 -3.41 5.63
CA ALA A 52 -7.13 -4.87 5.80
C ALA A 52 -6.53 -5.29 7.15
N TRP A 53 -5.54 -4.54 7.65
CA TRP A 53 -4.97 -4.77 8.98
C TRP A 53 -5.98 -4.46 10.08
N PHE A 54 -6.64 -3.29 10.03
CA PHE A 54 -7.64 -2.90 11.04
C PHE A 54 -8.87 -3.80 11.01
N ALA A 55 -9.36 -4.17 9.83
CA ALA A 55 -10.44 -5.15 9.71
C ALA A 55 -10.07 -6.50 10.36
N THR A 56 -8.82 -6.95 10.19
CA THR A 56 -8.35 -8.17 10.86
C THR A 56 -8.23 -7.98 12.39
N ALA A 57 -7.76 -6.82 12.83
CA ALA A 57 -7.65 -6.51 14.26
C ALA A 57 -9.02 -6.47 14.93
N ALA A 58 -10.02 -5.87 14.29
CA ALA A 58 -11.41 -5.85 14.74
C ALA A 58 -11.96 -7.28 14.85
N ARG A 59 -11.85 -8.09 13.80
CA ARG A 59 -12.30 -9.50 13.82
C ARG A 59 -11.66 -10.32 14.94
N ARG A 60 -10.36 -10.12 15.20
CA ARG A 60 -9.67 -10.78 16.32
C ARG A 60 -10.18 -10.31 17.69
N LYS A 61 -10.48 -9.02 17.82
CA LYS A 61 -11.08 -8.46 19.03
C LYS A 61 -12.49 -9.05 19.26
N ASP A 62 -13.22 -9.29 18.19
CA ASP A 62 -14.56 -9.88 18.18
C ASP A 62 -14.55 -11.42 18.33
N GLY A 63 -13.40 -12.01 18.67
CA GLY A 63 -13.28 -13.44 19.00
C GLY A 63 -12.86 -14.34 17.84
N GLU A 64 -12.70 -13.84 16.61
CA GLU A 64 -12.16 -14.63 15.49
C GLU A 64 -10.64 -14.81 15.60
N ALA A 65 -10.18 -15.68 16.50
CA ALA A 65 -8.76 -15.95 16.73
C ALA A 65 -8.00 -16.40 15.45
N ALA A 66 -8.70 -17.07 14.53
CA ALA A 66 -8.16 -17.56 13.27
C ALA A 66 -7.93 -16.46 12.21
N ALA A 67 -8.48 -15.25 12.38
CA ALA A 67 -8.31 -14.18 11.41
C ALA A 67 -6.82 -13.84 11.22
N ARG A 68 -6.37 -13.79 9.96
CA ARG A 68 -4.95 -13.66 9.60
C ARG A 68 -4.63 -12.27 9.06
N PHE A 69 -3.65 -11.62 9.66
CA PHE A 69 -3.20 -10.31 9.20
C PHE A 69 -2.59 -10.37 7.79
N PRO A 70 -2.68 -9.28 7.00
CA PRO A 70 -2.07 -9.22 5.68
C PRO A 70 -0.55 -9.48 5.73
N ARG A 71 -0.10 -10.56 5.08
CA ARG A 71 1.34 -10.89 4.93
C ARG A 71 1.83 -10.38 3.57
N ARG A 72 2.67 -9.34 3.61
CA ARG A 72 3.23 -8.59 2.46
C ARG A 72 4.02 -9.43 1.43
N LYS A 73 4.18 -10.74 1.63
CA LYS A 73 4.99 -11.64 0.78
C LYS A 73 4.21 -12.66 -0.05
N ARG A 74 2.89 -12.85 0.15
CA ARG A 74 2.14 -13.91 -0.57
C ARG A 74 1.12 -13.40 -1.58
N ARG A 75 0.75 -12.12 -1.55
CA ARG A 75 -0.19 -11.52 -2.52
C ARG A 75 0.17 -10.06 -2.76
N LEU A 76 0.21 -9.67 -4.03
CA LEU A 76 0.22 -8.27 -4.44
C LEU A 76 -1.04 -7.59 -3.87
N MET A 77 -0.87 -6.46 -3.18
CA MET A 77 -2.02 -5.68 -2.74
C MET A 77 -2.62 -4.99 -3.97
N PRO A 78 -3.92 -5.13 -4.24
CA PRO A 78 -4.54 -4.46 -5.38
C PRO A 78 -4.43 -2.95 -5.19
N VAL A 79 -3.71 -2.30 -6.10
CA VAL A 79 -3.58 -0.85 -6.13
C VAL A 79 -4.88 -0.26 -6.70
N ARG A 80 -5.47 0.74 -6.04
CA ARG A 80 -6.60 1.51 -6.58
C ARG A 80 -6.10 2.88 -7.01
N PHE A 81 -6.46 3.28 -8.21
CA PHE A 81 -6.20 4.63 -8.70
C PHE A 81 -7.52 5.39 -8.65
N TYR A 82 -7.44 6.66 -8.27
CA TYR A 82 -8.61 7.53 -8.32
C TYR A 82 -8.79 8.01 -9.75
N HIS A 83 -10.02 8.36 -10.12
CA HIS A 83 -10.27 8.99 -11.40
C HIS A 83 -9.33 10.21 -11.58
N GLY A 84 -8.70 10.31 -12.75
CA GLY A 84 -7.73 11.37 -13.06
C GLY A 84 -6.29 11.15 -12.54
N THR A 85 -6.02 10.08 -11.78
CA THR A 85 -4.65 9.76 -11.31
C THR A 85 -3.98 8.66 -12.12
N PHE A 86 -4.57 8.26 -13.25
CA PHE A 86 -4.02 7.25 -14.14
C PHE A 86 -4.42 7.53 -15.59
N THR A 87 -3.60 7.03 -16.51
CA THR A 87 -3.88 7.12 -17.95
C THR A 87 -4.17 5.72 -18.46
N LEU A 88 -5.27 5.55 -19.18
CA LEU A 88 -5.60 4.32 -19.89
C LEU A 88 -5.54 4.61 -21.39
N GLU A 89 -4.63 3.94 -22.09
CA GLU A 89 -4.49 4.02 -23.54
C GLU A 89 -4.70 2.64 -24.14
N ALA A 90 -5.85 2.45 -24.81
CA ALA A 90 -6.27 1.15 -25.35
C ALA A 90 -6.21 0.03 -24.29
N ARG A 91 -5.32 -0.96 -24.45
CA ARG A 91 -5.09 -2.07 -23.50
C ARG A 91 -3.87 -1.86 -22.61
N ARG A 92 -3.37 -0.64 -22.52
CA ARG A 92 -2.22 -0.27 -21.69
C ARG A 92 -2.65 0.74 -20.65
N TRP A 93 -2.18 0.52 -19.45
CA TRP A 93 -2.47 1.35 -18.31
C TRP A 93 -1.16 1.94 -17.78
N ARG A 94 -1.12 3.27 -17.66
CA ARG A 94 0.02 4.01 -17.12
C ARG A 94 -0.08 4.12 -15.61
N ILE A 95 0.91 3.55 -14.93
CA ILE A 95 1.14 3.77 -13.51
C ILE A 95 2.00 5.03 -13.37
N PRO A 96 1.55 6.06 -12.65
CA PRO A 96 2.40 7.21 -12.39
C PRO A 96 3.60 6.77 -11.53
N THR A 97 4.80 7.12 -11.98
CA THR A 97 6.05 6.80 -11.29
C THR A 97 6.64 8.05 -10.63
N GLY A 98 7.51 7.85 -9.64
CA GLY A 98 8.19 8.96 -8.96
C GLY A 98 8.98 9.85 -9.92
N ARG A 99 9.15 11.14 -9.58
CA ARG A 99 9.89 12.12 -10.41
C ARG A 99 11.28 11.57 -10.80
N GLY A 100 11.58 11.56 -12.10
CA GLY A 100 12.84 11.05 -12.66
C GLY A 100 12.79 9.60 -13.16
N ASN A 101 11.70 8.86 -12.92
CA ASN A 101 11.52 7.51 -13.46
C ASN A 101 10.75 7.54 -14.77
N ALA A 102 11.03 6.57 -15.65
CA ALA A 102 10.19 6.31 -16.81
C ALA A 102 8.77 5.93 -16.35
N PRO A 103 7.71 6.35 -17.07
CA PRO A 103 6.36 5.90 -16.77
C PRO A 103 6.25 4.38 -16.96
N LEU A 104 5.66 3.70 -15.98
CA LEU A 104 5.48 2.25 -16.05
C LEU A 104 4.16 1.93 -16.75
N TRP A 105 4.25 1.24 -17.88
CA TRP A 105 3.10 0.79 -18.66
C TRP A 105 2.79 -0.67 -18.40
N VAL A 106 1.59 -0.95 -17.91
CA VAL A 106 1.10 -2.31 -17.69
C VAL A 106 0.11 -2.67 -18.78
N ARG A 107 0.32 -3.82 -19.40
CA ARG A 107 -0.66 -4.38 -20.36
C ARG A 107 -1.77 -5.06 -19.58
N LEU A 108 -3.02 -4.72 -19.90
CA LEU A 108 -4.18 -5.37 -19.31
C LEU A 108 -4.35 -6.78 -19.90
N ASP A 109 -4.70 -7.74 -19.05
CA ASP A 109 -5.02 -9.11 -19.46
C ASP A 109 -6.31 -9.12 -20.30
N ARG A 110 -7.26 -8.26 -19.96
CA ARG A 110 -8.57 -8.13 -20.60
C ARG A 110 -8.80 -6.73 -21.18
N PRO A 111 -9.66 -6.58 -22.19
CA PRO A 111 -10.14 -5.27 -22.61
C PRO A 111 -10.91 -4.59 -21.46
N VAL A 112 -10.84 -3.26 -21.41
CA VAL A 112 -11.65 -2.47 -20.48
C VAL A 112 -13.08 -2.41 -21.02
N PRO A 113 -14.12 -2.62 -20.19
CA PRO A 113 -15.52 -2.57 -20.60
C PRO A 113 -15.92 -1.22 -21.19
#